data_AF-A0A6J8E532-F1
#
_entry.id   AF-A0A6J8E532-F1
#
_cell.length_a   1.000
_cell.length_b   1.000
_cell.length_c   1.000
_cell.angle_alpha   90.00
_cell.angle_beta   90.00
_cell.angle_gamma   90.00
#
_symmetry.space_group_name_H-M   'P 1'
#
loop_
_entity.id
_entity.type
_entity.pdbx_description
1 polymer ?
#
loop_
_entity_poly.entity_id
_entity_poly.type
_entity_poly.pdbx_seq_one_letter_code
_entity_poly.pdbx_strand_id
1 'polypeptide(L)'
;MGSYTYRSPDGMKDLWCNEHSTCYTLDNSKHGFEYINQCLSCEAVPEWEIPLPNITYLSIDVEIRNAIGTESVLLINQEFNSTTYFRFVHSHGYLKQLPRNIYKFNIVLIDVSFNLFEDIGKISCLQNLDTLKMNENRITFVSNKTFSEMPNLRTNILHFYLNTNNLRQLDVGNVLVPNNTICKVSYKNNKYPIKIFNIKNFNPKESDTFLCGNIDFTNVRLNIHPYMVLGTSSVELVRYARCGKLEYRGAKYDCDCSAAEFFNLEYSEFNRFFGNLLTSSTCQDPEPLQGIHYKRLFL
;
A
#
# COMPACT_ATOMS: atom_id res chain seq x y z
N MET A 1 8.39 -6.67 20.82
CA MET A 1 7.45 -5.68 21.37
C MET A 1 7.76 -4.29 20.83
N GLY A 2 6.86 -3.71 20.02
CA GLY A 2 6.90 -2.29 19.66
C GLY A 2 5.73 -1.59 20.36
N SER A 3 5.98 -0.47 21.02
CA SER A 3 4.92 0.39 21.56
C SER A 3 4.66 1.52 20.58
N TYR A 4 3.40 1.71 20.20
CA TYR A 4 2.99 2.82 19.33
C TYR A 4 2.20 3.83 20.17
N THR A 5 2.21 5.08 19.77
CA THR A 5 1.41 6.12 20.43
C THR A 5 0.56 6.79 19.37
N TYR A 6 -0.74 6.88 19.62
CA TYR A 6 -1.69 7.50 18.70
C TYR A 6 -2.03 8.90 19.17
N ARG A 7 -2.28 9.78 18.21
CA ARG A 7 -2.90 11.09 18.44
C ARG A 7 -4.23 11.07 17.71
N SER A 8 -5.34 10.91 18.43
CA SER A 8 -6.66 11.04 17.82
C SER A 8 -7.00 12.53 17.60
N PRO A 9 -7.94 12.82 16.68
CA PRO A 9 -8.54 14.14 16.54
C PRO A 9 -9.15 14.69 17.84
N ASP A 10 -9.53 13.80 18.76
CA ASP A 10 -10.24 14.09 20.03
C ASP A 10 -9.30 14.11 21.26
N GLY A 11 -8.00 13.91 21.07
CA GLY A 11 -7.00 13.89 22.14
C GLY A 11 -5.96 12.77 22.02
N MET A 12 -4.87 12.87 22.79
CA MET A 12 -3.86 11.79 22.89
C MET A 12 -4.47 10.59 23.62
N LYS A 13 -4.52 9.43 22.97
CA LYS A 13 -4.79 8.14 23.60
C LYS A 13 -3.66 7.19 23.24
N ASP A 14 -3.00 6.63 24.25
CA ASP A 14 -1.92 5.65 24.04
C ASP A 14 -2.51 4.35 23.50
N LEU A 15 -1.96 3.88 22.38
CA LEU A 15 -2.51 2.80 21.58
C LEU A 15 -1.45 1.70 21.46
N TRP A 16 -1.57 0.69 22.30
CA TRP A 16 -0.60 -0.40 22.41
C TRP A 16 -0.97 -1.51 21.44
N CYS A 17 -0.14 -1.77 20.44
CA CYS A 17 -0.34 -2.90 19.53
C CYS A 17 0.63 -4.03 19.89
N ASN A 18 0.13 -5.26 20.01
CA ASN A 18 0.97 -6.44 20.22
C ASN A 18 1.49 -7.01 18.89
N GLU A 19 2.37 -8.01 18.98
CA GLU A 19 3.00 -8.69 17.83
C GLU A 19 1.99 -9.43 16.94
N HIS A 20 0.74 -9.58 17.38
CA HIS A 20 -0.35 -10.19 16.63
C HIS A 20 -1.31 -9.17 16.03
N SER A 21 -0.88 -7.90 15.91
CA SER A 21 -1.69 -6.83 15.31
C SER A 21 -2.94 -6.47 16.08
N THR A 22 -3.05 -6.91 17.33
CA THR A 22 -4.14 -6.49 18.21
C THR A 22 -3.72 -5.21 18.89
N CYS A 23 -4.46 -4.14 18.60
CA CYS A 23 -4.26 -2.83 19.19
C CYS A 23 -5.22 -2.62 20.37
N TYR A 24 -4.76 -1.91 21.39
CA TYR A 24 -5.49 -1.64 22.62
C TYR A 24 -5.35 -0.16 22.98
N THR A 25 -6.44 0.52 23.35
CA THR A 25 -6.36 1.82 24.04
C THR A 25 -6.30 1.59 25.54
N LEU A 26 -5.48 2.37 26.25
CA LEU A 26 -5.72 2.62 27.67
C LEU A 26 -6.84 3.66 27.80
N ASP A 27 -8.03 3.24 28.21
CA ASP A 27 -9.07 4.17 28.61
C ASP A 27 -8.90 4.47 30.11
N ASN A 28 -8.37 5.66 30.45
CA ASN A 28 -8.13 6.03 31.86
C ASN A 28 -9.42 6.06 32.71
N SER A 29 -10.61 6.03 32.08
CA SER A 29 -11.92 5.93 32.73
C SER A 29 -12.38 4.51 33.05
N LYS A 30 -11.77 3.47 32.48
CA LYS A 30 -12.14 2.06 32.70
C LYS A 30 -10.86 1.23 32.77
N HIS A 31 -10.60 0.60 33.91
CA HIS A 31 -9.50 -0.37 34.06
C HIS A 31 -9.73 -1.60 33.14
N GLY A 32 -9.43 -1.47 31.84
CA GLY A 32 -9.59 -2.52 30.85
C GLY A 32 -9.07 -2.09 29.48
N PHE A 33 -8.47 -3.02 28.75
CA PHE A 33 -8.05 -2.83 27.37
C PHE A 33 -9.27 -3.03 26.44
N GLU A 34 -9.61 -2.03 25.64
CA GLU A 34 -10.66 -2.15 24.63
C GLU A 34 -10.07 -2.65 23.30
N TYR A 35 -10.72 -3.62 22.66
CA TYR A 35 -10.26 -4.20 21.40
C TYR A 35 -10.43 -3.17 20.28
N ILE A 36 -9.32 -2.77 19.67
CA ILE A 36 -9.35 -1.81 18.57
C ILE A 36 -9.32 -2.56 17.25
N ASN A 37 -10.31 -2.24 16.39
CA ASN A 37 -10.35 -2.69 15.02
C ASN A 37 -9.02 -2.41 14.30
N GLN A 38 -8.53 -3.38 13.53
CA GLN A 38 -7.31 -3.31 12.70
C GLN A 38 -7.24 -2.03 11.84
N CYS A 39 -8.38 -1.40 11.55
CA CYS A 39 -8.51 -0.14 10.79
C CYS A 39 -7.78 1.04 11.43
N LEU A 40 -7.77 1.12 12.76
CA LEU A 40 -7.14 2.24 13.48
C LEU A 40 -5.61 2.17 13.43
N SER A 41 -5.03 1.02 13.11
CA SER A 41 -3.58 0.90 12.93
C SER A 41 -3.06 1.74 11.77
N CYS A 42 -3.88 2.00 10.75
CA CYS A 42 -3.50 2.86 9.62
C CYS A 42 -3.55 4.35 9.90
N GLU A 43 -4.19 4.73 10.99
CA GLU A 43 -4.18 6.10 11.49
C GLU A 43 -3.12 6.27 12.60
N ALA A 44 -2.45 5.18 13.00
CA ALA A 44 -1.39 5.21 13.98
C ALA A 44 -0.15 5.89 13.40
N VAL A 45 0.50 6.69 14.25
CA VAL A 45 1.80 7.27 13.95
C VAL A 45 2.85 6.23 14.32
N PRO A 46 3.73 5.82 13.40
CA PRO A 46 4.72 4.81 13.71
C PRO A 46 5.70 5.34 14.75
N GLU A 47 6.25 4.45 15.59
CA GLU A 47 7.12 4.80 16.72
C GLU A 47 8.30 5.70 16.31
N TRP A 48 8.75 5.61 15.05
CA TRP A 48 9.85 6.41 14.53
C TRP A 48 9.51 7.85 14.12
N GLU A 49 8.23 8.21 14.08
CA GLU A 49 7.76 9.60 13.93
C GLU A 49 7.57 10.29 15.28
N ILE A 50 7.61 9.54 16.38
CA ILE A 50 7.42 10.05 17.74
C ILE A 50 8.80 10.37 18.35
N PRO A 51 9.01 11.58 18.87
CA PRO A 51 10.28 11.94 19.52
C PRO A 51 10.39 11.24 20.88
N LEU A 52 10.91 10.01 20.90
CA LEU A 52 11.15 9.22 22.10
C LEU A 52 12.62 9.32 22.55
N PRO A 53 12.91 9.45 23.87
CA PRO A 53 14.25 9.73 24.38
C PRO A 53 15.28 8.61 24.16
N ASN A 54 14.84 7.37 23.93
CA ASN A 54 15.71 6.19 23.80
C ASN A 54 15.82 5.68 22.35
N ILE A 55 15.23 6.38 21.38
CA ILE A 55 15.23 5.95 19.99
C ILE A 55 16.01 6.98 19.16
N THR A 56 17.07 6.51 18.52
CA THR A 56 17.91 7.30 17.62
C THR A 56 17.51 7.05 16.17
N TYR A 57 17.40 8.14 15.42
CA TYR A 57 17.02 8.12 14.00
C TYR A 57 18.11 8.77 13.17
N LEU A 58 18.66 8.02 12.22
CA LEU A 58 19.75 8.51 11.38
C LEU A 58 19.36 8.48 9.91
N SER A 59 19.66 9.58 9.22
CA SER A 59 19.65 9.59 7.75
C SER A 59 20.91 8.90 7.27
N ILE A 60 20.78 7.97 6.32
CA ILE A 60 21.92 7.29 5.71
C ILE A 60 22.16 7.85 4.31
N ASP A 61 23.41 8.17 4.02
CA ASP A 61 23.84 8.65 2.71
C ASP A 61 24.06 7.47 1.76
N VAL A 62 24.08 7.75 0.45
CA VAL A 62 24.36 6.76 -0.59
C VAL A 62 25.55 7.19 -1.43
N GLU A 63 26.49 6.28 -1.63
CA GLU A 63 27.56 6.38 -2.61
C GLU A 63 27.19 5.56 -3.84
N ILE A 64 27.11 6.21 -4.99
CA ILE A 64 26.92 5.53 -6.28
C ILE A 64 28.29 5.25 -6.88
N ARG A 65 28.58 3.97 -7.14
CA ARG A 65 29.91 3.46 -7.52
C ARG A 65 30.10 3.30 -9.01
N ASN A 66 29.03 3.43 -9.80
CA ASN A 66 29.12 3.37 -11.24
C ASN A 66 28.27 4.44 -11.92
N ALA A 67 28.68 4.85 -13.13
CA ALA A 67 28.03 5.92 -13.87
C ALA A 67 26.59 5.58 -14.32
N ILE A 68 26.21 4.30 -14.32
CA ILE A 68 24.88 3.84 -14.75
C ILE A 68 23.89 3.69 -13.59
N GLY A 69 24.31 3.89 -12.35
CA GLY A 69 23.45 3.90 -11.16
C GLY A 69 22.98 2.53 -10.66
N THR A 70 23.61 1.43 -11.09
CA THR A 70 23.26 0.07 -10.66
C THR A 70 24.09 -0.43 -9.49
N GLU A 71 25.24 0.19 -9.23
CA GLU A 71 26.08 -0.14 -8.09
C GLU A 71 26.09 1.01 -7.10
N SER A 72 25.58 0.75 -5.89
CA SER A 72 25.57 1.72 -4.80
C SER A 72 25.71 1.06 -3.45
N VAL A 73 26.20 1.84 -2.48
CA VAL A 73 26.30 1.45 -1.08
C VAL A 73 25.77 2.56 -0.19
N LEU A 74 25.14 2.16 0.90
CA LEU A 74 24.79 3.07 1.98
C LEU A 74 26.00 3.33 2.88
N LEU A 75 26.21 4.59 3.26
CA LEU A 75 27.31 5.06 4.09
C LEU A 75 26.76 5.76 5.33
N ILE A 76 27.36 5.47 6.48
CA ILE A 76 27.03 6.14 7.73
C ILE A 76 28.30 6.64 8.41
N ASN A 77 28.30 7.92 8.75
CA ASN A 77 29.46 8.60 9.34
C ASN A 77 29.33 8.74 10.87
N GLN A 78 28.46 7.94 11.48
CA GLN A 78 28.09 8.03 12.89
C GLN A 78 28.04 6.63 13.49
N GLU A 79 28.47 6.49 14.74
CA GLU A 79 28.25 5.27 15.50
C GLU A 79 26.75 5.09 15.78
N PHE A 80 26.28 3.85 15.72
CA PHE A 80 24.89 3.51 15.96
C PHE A 80 24.81 2.19 16.73
N ASN A 81 23.68 2.00 17.42
CA ASN A 81 23.40 0.77 18.16
C ASN A 81 22.36 -0.08 17.42
N SER A 82 22.07 -1.26 17.97
CA SER A 82 21.08 -2.18 17.39
C SER A 82 19.64 -1.66 17.40
N THR A 83 19.33 -0.61 18.18
CA THR A 83 17.99 -0.01 18.27
C THR A 83 17.82 1.22 17.39
N THR A 84 18.87 1.63 16.67
CA THR A 84 18.82 2.78 15.76
C THR A 84 17.97 2.45 14.54
N TYR A 85 17.05 3.34 14.19
CA TYR A 85 16.28 3.26 12.95
C TYR A 85 16.85 4.19 11.90
N PHE A 86 16.69 3.77 10.64
CA PHE A 86 17.30 4.47 9.53
C PHE A 86 16.31 4.94 8.49
N ARG A 87 16.60 6.11 7.93
CA ARG A 87 15.90 6.68 6.78
C ARG A 87 16.86 6.77 5.61
N PHE A 88 16.50 6.16 4.50
CA PHE A 88 17.24 6.27 3.25
C PHE A 88 16.45 7.14 2.28
N VAL A 89 16.94 8.35 2.02
CA VAL A 89 16.30 9.30 1.11
C VAL A 89 17.31 9.71 0.05
N HIS A 90 17.00 9.39 -1.20
CA HIS A 90 17.79 9.80 -2.36
C HIS A 90 16.87 10.05 -3.55
N SER A 91 16.58 11.30 -3.85
CA SER A 91 15.66 11.68 -4.93
C SER A 91 16.35 12.49 -6.02
N HIS A 92 15.73 12.57 -7.20
CA HIS A 92 16.23 13.35 -8.36
C HIS A 92 17.62 12.88 -8.83
N GLY A 93 17.86 11.59 -8.70
CA GLY A 93 19.13 10.95 -9.03
C GLY A 93 19.02 10.03 -10.24
N TYR A 94 19.98 9.14 -10.35
CA TYR A 94 20.04 8.14 -11.43
C TYR A 94 20.18 6.71 -10.89
N LEU A 95 19.84 6.48 -9.62
CA LEU A 95 19.80 5.14 -9.05
C LEU A 95 18.81 4.26 -9.83
N LYS A 96 19.21 3.02 -10.09
CA LYS A 96 18.38 2.01 -10.75
C LYS A 96 18.07 0.82 -9.86
N GLN A 97 18.83 0.65 -8.78
CA GLN A 97 18.72 -0.47 -7.85
C GLN A 97 18.95 0.01 -6.41
N LEU A 98 18.38 -0.72 -5.46
CA LEU A 98 18.63 -0.46 -4.05
C LEU A 98 20.10 -0.78 -3.71
N PRO A 99 20.75 -0.02 -2.82
CA PRO A 99 22.12 -0.28 -2.43
C PRO A 99 22.34 -1.70 -1.91
N ARG A 100 23.44 -2.34 -2.31
CA ARG A 100 23.67 -3.77 -2.02
C ARG A 100 23.72 -4.11 -0.54
N ASN A 101 24.13 -3.17 0.31
CA ASN A 101 24.26 -3.34 1.77
C ASN A 101 23.03 -2.86 2.55
N ILE A 102 21.91 -2.58 1.87
CA ILE A 102 20.68 -2.04 2.49
C ILE A 102 20.16 -2.93 3.64
N TYR A 103 20.33 -4.25 3.52
CA TYR A 103 19.91 -5.24 4.51
C TYR A 103 20.67 -5.16 5.84
N LYS A 104 21.77 -4.40 5.92
CA LYS A 104 22.54 -4.21 7.17
C LYS A 104 21.91 -3.19 8.11
N PHE A 105 20.92 -2.44 7.63
CA PHE A 105 20.34 -1.33 8.34
C PHE A 105 18.89 -1.63 8.71
N ASN A 106 18.51 -1.23 9.91
CA ASN A 106 17.14 -1.26 10.39
C ASN A 106 16.32 -0.10 9.77
N ILE A 107 16.04 -0.20 8.46
CA ILE A 107 15.40 0.86 7.69
C ILE A 107 13.89 0.86 7.90
N VAL A 108 13.35 2.03 8.22
CA VAL A 108 11.90 2.26 8.40
C VAL A 108 11.28 3.06 7.26
N LEU A 109 12.10 3.86 6.56
CA LEU A 109 11.67 4.69 5.44
C LEU A 109 12.68 4.64 4.31
N ILE A 110 12.19 4.38 3.11
CA ILE A 110 12.92 4.55 1.85
C ILE A 110 12.16 5.54 0.97
N ASP A 111 12.83 6.60 0.54
CA ASP A 111 12.36 7.48 -0.51
C ASP A 111 13.39 7.58 -1.63
N VAL A 112 13.11 6.87 -2.72
CA VAL A 112 13.91 6.89 -3.95
C VAL A 112 13.09 7.42 -5.13
N SER A 113 12.16 8.33 -4.85
CA SER A 113 11.35 8.99 -5.88
C SER A 113 12.23 9.77 -6.87
N PHE A 114 11.78 9.94 -8.11
CA PHE A 114 12.52 10.67 -9.16
C PHE A 114 13.90 10.07 -9.46
N ASN A 115 13.96 8.75 -9.67
CA ASN A 115 15.16 8.04 -10.09
C ASN A 115 14.88 7.23 -11.36
N LEU A 116 15.65 6.17 -11.62
CA LEU A 116 15.59 5.38 -12.84
C LEU A 116 15.28 3.91 -12.56
N PHE A 117 14.63 3.58 -11.44
CA PHE A 117 14.27 2.21 -11.08
C PHE A 117 13.31 1.61 -12.10
N GLU A 118 13.59 0.40 -12.57
CA GLU A 118 12.73 -0.37 -13.47
C GLU A 118 12.01 -1.52 -12.74
N ASP A 119 12.50 -1.86 -11.55
CA ASP A 119 11.94 -2.84 -10.62
C ASP A 119 12.10 -2.36 -9.16
N ILE A 120 11.33 -2.95 -8.24
CA ILE A 120 11.36 -2.61 -6.81
C ILE A 120 12.58 -3.22 -6.09
N GLY A 121 13.21 -4.22 -6.71
CA GLY A 121 14.24 -5.04 -6.08
C GLY A 121 13.68 -5.96 -5.00
N LYS A 122 14.60 -6.61 -4.27
CA LYS A 122 14.27 -7.51 -3.16
C LYS A 122 14.17 -6.73 -1.85
N ILE A 123 12.96 -6.38 -1.46
CA ILE A 123 12.67 -5.67 -0.19
C ILE A 123 12.34 -6.61 0.98
N SER A 124 12.29 -7.93 0.75
CA SER A 124 11.92 -8.91 1.78
C SER A 124 12.88 -9.00 2.97
N CYS A 125 14.09 -8.47 2.85
CA CYS A 125 15.03 -8.35 3.95
C CYS A 125 14.76 -7.17 4.89
N LEU A 126 13.88 -6.23 4.52
CA LEU A 126 13.63 -4.99 5.25
C LEU A 126 12.43 -5.14 6.19
N GLN A 127 12.63 -5.88 7.28
CA GLN A 127 11.54 -6.26 8.20
C GLN A 127 10.88 -5.09 8.93
N ASN A 128 11.58 -3.97 9.10
CA ASN A 128 11.07 -2.78 9.79
C ASN A 128 10.59 -1.69 8.83
N LEU A 129 10.50 -1.96 7.52
CA LEU A 129 10.13 -0.97 6.53
C LEU A 129 8.63 -0.64 6.62
N ASP A 130 8.33 0.60 7.02
CA ASP A 130 6.96 1.10 7.09
C ASP A 130 6.60 1.93 5.85
N THR A 131 7.55 2.68 5.30
CA THR A 131 7.28 3.55 4.14
C THR A 131 8.27 3.32 3.00
N LEU A 132 7.74 3.02 1.82
CA LEU A 132 8.50 2.92 0.57
C LEU A 132 7.90 3.82 -0.50
N LYS A 133 8.64 4.86 -0.87
CA LYS A 133 8.29 5.81 -1.92
C LYS A 133 9.21 5.60 -3.13
N MET A 134 8.63 5.21 -4.26
CA MET A 134 9.32 5.05 -5.54
C MET A 134 8.54 5.77 -6.66
N ASN A 135 8.02 6.96 -6.35
CA ASN A 135 7.28 7.76 -7.34
C ASN A 135 8.20 8.20 -8.48
N GLU A 136 7.63 8.45 -9.66
CA GLU A 136 8.36 9.03 -10.79
C GLU A 136 9.63 8.23 -11.14
N ASN A 137 9.46 6.91 -11.25
CA ASN A 137 10.47 5.98 -11.72
C ASN A 137 10.01 5.33 -13.03
N ARG A 138 10.67 4.26 -13.47
CA ARG A 138 10.37 3.53 -14.70
C ARG A 138 9.82 2.13 -14.43
N ILE A 139 9.28 1.89 -13.23
CA ILE A 139 8.82 0.58 -12.79
C ILE A 139 7.69 0.09 -13.69
N THR A 140 7.79 -1.14 -14.19
CA THR A 140 6.82 -1.70 -15.15
C THR A 140 5.92 -2.78 -14.57
N PHE A 141 6.33 -3.46 -13.49
CA PHE A 141 5.55 -4.49 -12.83
C PHE A 141 5.84 -4.52 -11.33
N VAL A 142 4.89 -5.06 -10.56
CA VAL A 142 5.08 -5.41 -9.16
C VAL A 142 4.99 -6.93 -9.06
N SER A 143 5.99 -7.57 -8.46
CA SER A 143 5.97 -9.03 -8.29
C SER A 143 4.87 -9.43 -7.30
N ASN A 144 4.16 -10.53 -7.57
CA ASN A 144 3.18 -11.13 -6.66
C ASN A 144 3.78 -11.64 -5.33
N LYS A 145 5.10 -11.58 -5.18
CA LYS A 145 5.83 -11.92 -3.96
C LYS A 145 6.27 -10.70 -3.14
N THR A 146 6.17 -9.50 -3.70
CA THR A 146 6.70 -8.26 -3.09
C THR A 146 6.26 -8.09 -1.64
N PHE A 147 4.95 -8.23 -1.35
CA PHE A 147 4.42 -8.08 0.00
C PHE A 147 4.34 -9.40 0.78
N SER A 148 4.21 -10.55 0.09
CA SER A 148 4.10 -11.84 0.78
C SER A 148 5.42 -12.32 1.39
N GLU A 149 6.56 -11.81 0.94
CA GLU A 149 7.88 -12.10 1.52
C GLU A 149 8.29 -11.14 2.64
N MET A 150 7.37 -10.31 3.15
CA MET A 150 7.61 -9.43 4.31
C MET A 150 6.84 -9.94 5.54
N PRO A 151 7.16 -11.15 6.08
CA PRO A 151 6.36 -11.83 7.11
C PRO A 151 6.40 -11.13 8.47
N ASN A 152 7.38 -10.24 8.69
CA ASN A 152 7.62 -9.56 9.96
C ASN A 152 7.42 -8.05 9.84
N LEU A 153 6.48 -7.57 9.00
CA LEU A 153 6.09 -6.16 9.01
C LEU A 153 5.68 -5.80 10.45
N ARG A 154 6.62 -5.19 11.18
CA ARG A 154 6.62 -5.04 12.64
C ARG A 154 5.37 -4.35 13.17
N THR A 155 4.69 -3.68 12.27
CA THR A 155 3.31 -3.26 12.30
C THR A 155 2.93 -3.05 10.85
N ASN A 156 2.02 -3.84 10.31
CA ASN A 156 0.74 -3.44 9.70
C ASN A 156 0.52 -2.01 9.14
N ILE A 157 1.53 -1.19 8.91
CA ILE A 157 1.47 0.22 8.49
C ILE A 157 2.39 0.38 7.27
N LEU A 158 2.26 -0.54 6.31
CA LEU A 158 3.00 -0.37 5.06
C LEU A 158 2.33 0.72 4.22
N HIS A 159 3.10 1.75 3.92
CA HIS A 159 2.78 2.80 2.96
C HIS A 159 3.67 2.65 1.73
N PHE A 160 3.07 2.31 0.59
CA PHE A 160 3.76 2.04 -0.65
C PHE A 160 3.29 2.94 -1.79
N TYR A 161 4.22 3.69 -2.39
CA TYR A 161 3.89 4.68 -3.41
C TYR A 161 4.65 4.43 -4.71
N LEU A 162 3.91 4.11 -5.77
CA LEU A 162 4.36 3.87 -7.14
C LEU A 162 3.73 4.84 -8.13
N ASN A 163 3.53 6.09 -7.70
CA ASN A 163 2.84 7.09 -8.50
C ASN A 163 3.66 7.47 -9.73
N THR A 164 3.00 7.76 -10.85
CA THR A 164 3.63 8.25 -12.08
C THR A 164 4.80 7.35 -12.52
N ASN A 165 4.55 6.04 -12.59
CA ASN A 165 5.49 5.06 -13.12
C ASN A 165 5.02 4.55 -14.50
N ASN A 166 5.68 3.51 -14.99
CA ASN A 166 5.34 2.81 -16.23
C ASN A 166 4.62 1.49 -15.96
N LEU A 167 3.86 1.35 -14.86
CA LEU A 167 3.23 0.07 -14.52
C LEU A 167 2.33 -0.41 -15.65
N ARG A 168 2.46 -1.70 -15.96
CA ARG A 168 1.67 -2.43 -16.95
C ARG A 168 1.04 -3.69 -16.37
N GLN A 169 1.58 -4.19 -15.26
CA GLN A 169 1.17 -5.46 -14.69
C GLN A 169 1.14 -5.39 -13.16
N LEU A 170 0.06 -5.90 -12.58
CA LEU A 170 -0.11 -6.16 -11.16
C LEU A 170 -0.69 -7.56 -10.98
N ASP A 171 -0.48 -8.14 -9.81
CA ASP A 171 -1.22 -9.32 -9.35
C ASP A 171 -2.29 -8.90 -8.33
N VAL A 172 -3.35 -9.69 -8.18
CA VAL A 172 -4.33 -9.52 -7.11
C VAL A 172 -3.66 -9.52 -5.74
N GLY A 173 -2.60 -10.32 -5.54
CA GLY A 173 -1.78 -10.29 -4.33
C GLY A 173 -1.01 -8.99 -4.08
N ASN A 174 -0.98 -8.06 -5.05
CA ASN A 174 -0.48 -6.70 -4.86
C ASN A 174 -1.57 -5.69 -4.48
N VAL A 175 -2.83 -6.12 -4.52
CA VAL A 175 -4.01 -5.36 -4.12
C VAL A 175 -4.54 -5.92 -2.81
N LEU A 176 -4.86 -7.21 -2.78
CA LEU A 176 -5.29 -7.93 -1.60
C LEU A 176 -4.14 -8.74 -1.01
N VAL A 177 -3.71 -8.35 0.18
CA VAL A 177 -2.81 -9.18 0.99
C VAL A 177 -3.61 -9.73 2.16
N PRO A 178 -3.95 -11.03 2.15
CA PRO A 178 -4.70 -11.66 3.23
C PRO A 178 -3.92 -11.56 4.53
N ASN A 179 -4.62 -11.25 5.62
CA ASN A 179 -4.06 -11.26 6.98
C ASN A 179 -2.84 -10.34 7.16
N ASN A 180 -2.64 -9.36 6.27
CA ASN A 180 -1.60 -8.35 6.39
C ASN A 180 -2.23 -6.98 6.16
N THR A 181 -1.83 -6.01 6.97
CA THR A 181 -2.39 -4.67 6.87
C THR A 181 -1.46 -3.81 6.03
N ILE A 182 -1.86 -3.56 4.79
CA ILE A 182 -1.28 -2.49 3.99
C ILE A 182 -2.18 -1.28 4.13
N CYS A 183 -1.69 -0.25 4.81
CA CYS A 183 -2.47 0.95 5.09
C CYS A 183 -2.63 1.84 3.88
N LYS A 184 -1.62 1.89 3.00
CA LYS A 184 -1.73 2.66 1.77
C LYS A 184 -0.90 2.06 0.66
N VAL A 185 -1.55 1.85 -0.49
CA VAL A 185 -0.85 1.63 -1.76
C VAL A 185 -1.34 2.65 -2.77
N SER A 186 -0.42 3.31 -3.47
CA SER A 186 -0.79 4.28 -4.48
C SER A 186 -0.14 3.94 -5.81
N TYR A 187 -0.99 3.69 -6.80
CA TYR A 187 -0.64 3.39 -8.19
C TYR A 187 -1.03 4.55 -9.12
N LYS A 188 -1.28 5.75 -8.57
CA LYS A 188 -1.91 6.84 -9.31
C LYS A 188 -1.06 7.31 -10.50
N ASN A 189 -1.73 7.86 -11.50
CA ASN A 189 -1.09 8.49 -12.67
C ASN A 189 -0.11 7.58 -13.43
N ASN A 190 -0.25 6.25 -13.36
CA ASN A 190 0.56 5.36 -14.17
C ASN A 190 0.17 5.47 -15.66
N LYS A 191 1.19 5.57 -16.52
CA LYS A 191 1.02 6.00 -17.91
C LYS A 191 0.31 4.96 -18.79
N TYR A 192 0.57 3.69 -18.55
CA TYR A 192 0.11 2.59 -19.40
C TYR A 192 -1.10 1.90 -18.80
N PRO A 193 -1.93 1.25 -19.63
CA PRO A 193 -2.96 0.36 -19.12
C PRO A 193 -2.35 -0.77 -18.30
N ILE A 194 -2.89 -0.95 -17.09
CA ILE A 194 -2.47 -1.97 -16.14
C ILE A 194 -3.35 -3.19 -16.32
N LYS A 195 -2.71 -4.32 -16.59
CA LYS A 195 -3.33 -5.64 -16.53
C LYS A 195 -3.19 -6.20 -15.13
N ILE A 196 -4.28 -6.71 -14.58
CA ILE A 196 -4.28 -7.35 -13.27
C ILE A 196 -4.45 -8.85 -13.47
N PHE A 197 -3.55 -9.62 -12.89
CA PHE A 197 -3.54 -11.08 -12.96
C PHE A 197 -3.91 -11.67 -11.62
N ASN A 198 -4.45 -12.89 -11.63
CA ASN A 198 -4.65 -13.68 -10.42
C ASN A 198 -3.73 -14.93 -10.46
N ILE A 199 -2.41 -14.71 -10.45
CA ILE A 199 -1.42 -15.77 -10.70
C ILE A 199 -1.48 -16.86 -9.63
N LYS A 200 -1.80 -16.49 -8.38
CA LYS A 200 -1.89 -17.43 -7.27
C LYS A 200 -3.27 -18.11 -7.14
N ASN A 201 -4.18 -17.89 -8.10
CA ASN A 201 -5.58 -18.31 -7.99
C ASN A 201 -6.16 -17.91 -6.62
N PHE A 202 -5.86 -16.69 -6.21
CA PHE A 202 -6.32 -16.11 -4.99
C PHE A 202 -7.85 -16.17 -4.97
N ASN A 203 -8.38 -17.00 -4.08
CA ASN A 203 -9.80 -17.20 -3.87
C ASN A 203 -10.14 -16.89 -2.41
N PRO A 204 -10.50 -15.63 -2.13
CA PRO A 204 -10.78 -15.15 -0.79
C PRO A 204 -11.98 -15.89 -0.17
N LYS A 205 -11.87 -16.22 1.12
CA LYS A 205 -12.91 -16.91 1.91
C LYS A 205 -13.59 -15.95 2.87
N GLU A 206 -14.79 -16.29 3.35
CA GLU A 206 -15.52 -15.49 4.34
C GLU A 206 -14.74 -15.28 5.65
N SER A 207 -13.88 -16.25 6.00
CA SER A 207 -13.03 -16.21 7.19
C SER A 207 -11.84 -15.25 7.06
N ASP A 208 -11.49 -14.84 5.86
CA ASP A 208 -10.30 -14.06 5.61
C ASP A 208 -10.58 -12.58 5.95
N THR A 209 -9.64 -11.93 6.63
CA THR A 209 -9.71 -10.49 6.86
C THR A 209 -8.93 -9.78 5.75
N PHE A 210 -9.64 -8.91 5.02
CA PHE A 210 -9.08 -8.13 3.93
C PHE A 210 -9.00 -6.66 4.27
N LEU A 211 -7.89 -6.04 3.82
CA LEU A 211 -7.72 -4.61 3.61
C LEU A 211 -8.20 -3.72 4.76
N CYS A 212 -7.35 -3.45 5.74
CA CYS A 212 -7.48 -2.19 6.46
C CYS A 212 -6.50 -1.20 5.81
N GLY A 213 -6.97 -0.44 4.82
CA GLY A 213 -6.13 0.54 4.12
C GLY A 213 -6.67 0.99 2.76
N ASN A 214 -5.98 1.96 2.16
CA ASN A 214 -6.43 2.64 0.96
C ASN A 214 -5.55 2.27 -0.24
N ILE A 215 -6.17 1.78 -1.31
CA ILE A 215 -5.51 1.52 -2.59
C ILE A 215 -5.97 2.55 -3.60
N ASP A 216 -5.03 3.27 -4.18
CA ASP A 216 -5.31 4.42 -5.02
C ASP A 216 -4.96 4.15 -6.49
N PHE A 217 -5.99 4.00 -7.30
CA PHE A 217 -5.98 3.85 -8.75
C PHE A 217 -6.38 5.17 -9.46
N THR A 218 -6.20 6.32 -8.82
CA THR A 218 -6.51 7.61 -9.44
C THR A 218 -5.77 7.81 -10.77
N ASN A 219 -6.50 8.21 -11.81
CA ASN A 219 -6.01 8.47 -13.17
C ASN A 219 -5.23 7.31 -13.80
N VAL A 220 -5.59 6.06 -13.51
CA VAL A 220 -5.02 4.89 -14.19
C VAL A 220 -5.97 4.36 -15.26
N ARG A 221 -5.46 3.47 -16.10
CA ARG A 221 -6.27 2.65 -17.02
C ARG A 221 -6.16 1.19 -16.61
N LEU A 222 -7.28 0.51 -16.37
CA LEU A 222 -7.31 -0.90 -15.99
C LEU A 222 -7.99 -1.71 -17.10
N ASN A 223 -7.34 -2.77 -17.59
CA ASN A 223 -7.93 -3.63 -18.63
C ASN A 223 -8.83 -4.72 -18.04
N ILE A 224 -9.47 -4.43 -16.91
CA ILE A 224 -10.35 -5.33 -16.22
C ILE A 224 -11.45 -4.52 -15.53
N HIS A 225 -12.54 -5.20 -15.22
CA HIS A 225 -13.59 -4.62 -14.41
C HIS A 225 -13.05 -4.28 -12.99
N PRO A 226 -13.34 -3.10 -12.42
CA PRO A 226 -12.86 -2.65 -11.10
C PRO A 226 -12.98 -3.60 -9.91
N TYR A 227 -13.94 -4.51 -9.85
CA TYR A 227 -14.02 -5.47 -8.74
C TYR A 227 -13.16 -6.72 -8.98
N MET A 228 -12.77 -7.02 -10.23
CA MET A 228 -11.87 -8.14 -10.54
C MET A 228 -10.48 -7.93 -9.94
N VAL A 229 -10.14 -6.71 -9.49
CA VAL A 229 -8.95 -6.44 -8.67
C VAL A 229 -8.94 -7.24 -7.36
N LEU A 230 -10.10 -7.77 -6.96
CA LEU A 230 -10.28 -8.62 -5.79
C LEU A 230 -10.02 -10.11 -6.10
N GLY A 231 -9.71 -10.46 -7.35
CA GLY A 231 -9.44 -11.84 -7.77
C GLY A 231 -10.66 -12.75 -7.86
N THR A 232 -11.86 -12.18 -7.78
CA THR A 232 -13.13 -12.92 -7.84
C THR A 232 -14.04 -12.32 -8.90
N SER A 233 -15.00 -13.13 -9.36
CA SER A 233 -16.14 -12.67 -10.15
C SER A 233 -17.30 -12.18 -9.28
N SER A 234 -17.28 -12.43 -7.96
CA SER A 234 -18.37 -12.11 -7.04
C SER A 234 -18.11 -10.85 -6.23
N VAL A 235 -19.06 -9.94 -6.23
CA VAL A 235 -18.98 -8.70 -5.45
C VAL A 235 -19.18 -8.91 -3.94
N GLU A 236 -19.66 -10.09 -3.53
CA GLU A 236 -19.97 -10.46 -2.14
C GLU A 236 -18.77 -10.31 -1.20
N LEU A 237 -17.54 -10.38 -1.72
CA LEU A 237 -16.34 -10.14 -0.90
C LEU A 237 -16.29 -8.78 -0.22
N VAL A 238 -16.94 -7.80 -0.82
CA VAL A 238 -17.04 -6.45 -0.27
C VAL A 238 -17.77 -6.47 1.07
N ARG A 239 -18.68 -7.44 1.27
CA ARG A 239 -19.36 -7.66 2.55
C ARG A 239 -18.41 -8.20 3.62
N TYR A 240 -17.42 -9.00 3.25
CA TYR A 240 -16.40 -9.50 4.18
C TYR A 240 -15.26 -8.51 4.42
N ALA A 241 -15.07 -7.52 3.53
CA ALA A 241 -14.11 -6.45 3.74
C ALA A 241 -14.61 -5.52 4.87
N ARG A 242 -14.06 -5.71 6.08
CA ARG A 242 -14.44 -4.92 7.27
C ARG A 242 -13.98 -3.46 7.18
N CYS A 243 -13.00 -3.18 6.33
CA CYS A 243 -12.32 -1.90 6.23
C CYS A 243 -11.73 -1.71 4.83
N GLY A 244 -11.07 -0.57 4.66
CA GLY A 244 -10.31 -0.25 3.45
C GLY A 244 -11.15 0.34 2.33
N LYS A 245 -10.45 0.91 1.36
CA LYS A 245 -11.04 1.69 0.28
C LYS A 245 -10.20 1.59 -0.99
N LEU A 246 -10.88 1.47 -2.11
CA LEU A 246 -10.33 1.59 -3.45
C LEU A 246 -10.73 2.96 -4.02
N GLU A 247 -9.75 3.76 -4.41
CA GLU A 247 -9.96 5.07 -5.04
C GLU A 247 -9.77 4.95 -6.56
N TYR A 248 -10.75 5.42 -7.32
CA TYR A 248 -10.80 5.30 -8.78
C TYR A 248 -10.96 6.66 -9.47
N ARG A 249 -10.56 7.75 -8.82
CA ARG A 249 -10.80 9.09 -9.38
C ARG A 249 -10.16 9.24 -10.75
N GLY A 250 -10.95 9.54 -11.78
CA GLY A 250 -10.44 9.68 -13.15
C GLY A 250 -9.90 8.37 -13.75
N ALA A 251 -10.14 7.23 -13.10
CA ALA A 251 -9.76 5.93 -13.63
C ALA A 251 -10.62 5.57 -14.84
N LYS A 252 -10.02 4.82 -15.76
CA LYS A 252 -10.72 4.24 -16.90
C LYS A 252 -10.54 2.74 -16.92
N TYR A 253 -11.55 2.02 -17.37
CA TYR A 253 -11.50 0.57 -17.41
C TYR A 253 -12.46 -0.04 -18.43
N ASP A 254 -12.27 -1.31 -18.69
CA ASP A 254 -13.10 -2.09 -19.60
C ASP A 254 -14.45 -2.34 -18.93
N CYS A 255 -15.50 -1.81 -19.52
CA CYS A 255 -16.88 -1.99 -19.09
C CYS A 255 -17.49 -3.16 -19.84
N ASP A 256 -17.89 -4.19 -19.13
CA ASP A 256 -18.54 -5.36 -19.69
C ASP A 256 -19.81 -5.68 -18.90
N CYS A 257 -20.47 -6.79 -19.25
CA CYS A 257 -21.68 -7.25 -18.57
C CYS A 257 -21.45 -7.58 -17.09
N SER A 258 -20.20 -7.76 -16.67
CA SER A 258 -19.85 -8.07 -15.29
C SER A 258 -20.10 -6.88 -14.35
N ALA A 259 -20.27 -5.66 -14.90
CA ALA A 259 -20.79 -4.51 -14.16
C ALA A 259 -22.14 -4.78 -13.48
N ALA A 260 -22.94 -5.70 -14.02
CA ALA A 260 -24.25 -6.05 -13.47
C ALA A 260 -24.17 -6.65 -12.05
N GLU A 261 -23.04 -7.27 -11.69
CA GLU A 261 -22.86 -7.83 -10.34
C GLU A 261 -22.97 -6.76 -9.25
N PHE A 262 -22.65 -5.49 -9.55
CA PHE A 262 -22.81 -4.41 -8.59
C PHE A 262 -24.26 -4.05 -8.26
N PHE A 263 -25.24 -4.44 -9.07
CA PHE A 263 -26.65 -4.26 -8.72
C PHE A 263 -27.05 -5.05 -7.46
N ASN A 264 -26.26 -6.05 -7.08
CA ASN A 264 -26.49 -6.86 -5.88
C ASN A 264 -25.94 -6.23 -4.59
N LEU A 265 -25.17 -5.14 -4.68
CA LEU A 265 -24.66 -4.42 -3.50
C LEU A 265 -25.59 -3.27 -3.10
N GLU A 266 -25.70 -3.06 -1.79
CA GLU A 266 -26.25 -1.80 -1.28
C GLU A 266 -25.31 -0.63 -1.65
N TYR A 267 -25.90 0.51 -2.01
CA TYR A 267 -25.14 1.71 -2.39
C TYR A 267 -24.16 2.19 -1.29
N SER A 268 -24.52 1.98 -0.02
CA SER A 268 -23.68 2.26 1.15
C SER A 268 -22.43 1.37 1.18
N GLU A 269 -22.60 0.05 1.00
CA GLU A 269 -21.51 -0.93 0.94
C GLU A 269 -20.58 -0.65 -0.24
N PHE A 270 -21.18 -0.35 -1.40
CA PHE A 270 -20.45 0.00 -2.60
C PHE A 270 -19.55 1.23 -2.38
N ASN A 271 -20.10 2.35 -1.91
CA ASN A 271 -19.33 3.58 -1.76
C ASN A 271 -18.28 3.50 -0.65
N ARG A 272 -18.54 2.71 0.40
CA ARG A 272 -17.57 2.46 1.46
C ARG A 272 -16.29 1.86 0.88
N PHE A 273 -16.42 0.87 0.01
CA PHE A 273 -15.28 0.10 -0.49
C PHE A 273 -14.73 0.59 -1.83
N PHE A 274 -15.58 0.92 -2.80
CA PHE A 274 -15.16 1.40 -4.13
C PHE A 274 -15.06 2.93 -4.23
N GLY A 275 -15.20 3.63 -3.11
CA GLY A 275 -14.95 5.07 -3.00
C GLY A 275 -15.76 5.89 -4.00
N ASN A 276 -15.07 6.43 -5.01
CA ASN A 276 -15.62 7.32 -6.03
C ASN A 276 -15.83 6.65 -7.40
N LEU A 277 -15.83 5.32 -7.46
CA LEU A 277 -15.96 4.56 -8.71
C LEU A 277 -17.14 5.04 -9.57
N LEU A 278 -18.34 5.15 -9.00
CA LEU A 278 -19.55 5.55 -9.74
C LEU A 278 -19.48 6.99 -10.28
N THR A 279 -18.89 7.91 -9.52
CA THR A 279 -18.98 9.35 -9.81
C THR A 279 -17.81 9.90 -10.60
N SER A 280 -16.69 9.18 -10.64
CA SER A 280 -15.43 9.73 -11.15
C SER A 280 -14.69 8.83 -12.13
N SER A 281 -15.26 7.66 -12.47
CA SER A 281 -14.70 6.76 -13.47
C SER A 281 -15.54 6.70 -14.73
N THR A 282 -14.89 6.32 -15.83
CA THR A 282 -15.52 6.17 -17.15
C THR A 282 -15.04 4.90 -17.84
N CYS A 283 -15.86 4.33 -18.71
CA CYS A 283 -15.43 3.22 -19.56
C CYS A 283 -14.37 3.67 -20.57
N GLN A 284 -13.35 2.86 -20.80
CA GLN A 284 -12.45 3.01 -21.95
C GLN A 284 -12.83 2.11 -23.11
N ASP A 285 -13.40 0.95 -22.79
CA ASP A 285 -13.81 -0.10 -23.74
C ASP A 285 -15.10 -0.75 -23.24
N PRO A 286 -15.88 -1.42 -24.13
CA PRO A 286 -15.72 -1.40 -25.58
C PRO A 286 -16.09 -0.02 -26.17
N GLU A 287 -15.78 0.19 -27.46
CA GLU A 287 -16.01 1.44 -28.20
C GLU A 287 -17.41 2.06 -27.98
N PRO A 288 -18.53 1.30 -27.98
CA PRO A 288 -19.87 1.89 -27.77
C PRO A 288 -20.08 2.50 -26.38
N LEU A 289 -19.29 2.09 -25.39
CA LEU A 289 -19.38 2.58 -24.00
C LEU A 289 -18.31 3.60 -23.67
N GLN A 290 -17.38 3.89 -24.57
CA GLN A 290 -16.23 4.73 -24.29
C GLN A 290 -16.62 6.13 -23.80
N GLY A 291 -16.03 6.57 -22.69
CA GLY A 291 -16.31 7.86 -22.05
C GLY A 291 -17.61 7.91 -21.24
N ILE A 292 -18.45 6.86 -21.27
CA ILE A 292 -19.65 6.80 -20.44
C ILE A 292 -19.24 6.67 -18.97
N HIS A 293 -19.80 7.55 -18.14
CA HIS A 293 -19.62 7.48 -16.69
C HIS A 293 -20.25 6.21 -16.13
N TYR A 294 -19.55 5.58 -15.20
CA TYR A 294 -19.97 4.30 -14.65
C TYR A 294 -21.37 4.34 -14.05
N LYS A 295 -21.72 5.42 -13.32
CA LYS A 295 -23.07 5.63 -12.78
C LYS A 295 -24.19 5.51 -13.83
N ARG A 296 -23.93 5.84 -15.11
CA ARG A 296 -24.94 5.76 -16.18
C ARG A 296 -25.17 4.35 -16.69
N LEU A 297 -24.28 3.39 -16.37
CA LEU A 297 -24.53 1.98 -16.68
C LEU A 297 -25.56 1.36 -15.71
N PHE A 298 -25.87 2.04 -14.61
CA PHE A 298 -26.79 1.58 -13.56
C PHE A 298 -28.17 2.24 -13.61
N LEU A 299 -28.43 3.09 -14.61
CA LEU A 299 -29.69 3.82 -14.81
C LEU A 299 -30.33 3.40 -16.14
#